data_AF-A0A1I3SWX2-F1
#
_entry.id   AF-A0A1I3SWX2-F1
#
_cell.length_a   1.000
_cell.length_b   1.000
_cell.length_c   1.000
_cell.angle_alpha   90.00
_cell.angle_beta   90.00
_cell.angle_gamma   90.00
#
_symmetry.space_group_name_H-M   'P 1'
#
loop_
_entity.id
_entity.type
_entity.pdbx_description
1 polymer ?
#
loop_
_entity_poly.entity_id
_entity_poly.type
_entity_poly.pdbx_seq_one_letter_code
_entity_poly.pdbx_strand_id
1 'polypeptide(L)'
;MELVSEYCHVRQSFMLHDIEVRVGDYVGFTYTSPTSSTRILGYVHGFDLSAGLMFVIISGKHAVYGYSLDQVKDLYFPEEDE
;
A
#
# COMPACT_ATOMS: atom_id res chain seq x y z
N MET A 1 -10.09 -15.07 6.67
CA MET A 1 -9.39 -14.51 5.49
C MET A 1 -7.92 -14.70 5.79
N GLU A 2 -7.26 -15.66 5.14
CA GLU A 2 -5.82 -15.89 5.33
C GLU A 2 -5.06 -14.78 4.58
N LEU A 3 -4.12 -14.10 5.25
CA LEU A 3 -3.21 -13.15 4.62
C LEU A 3 -2.12 -13.98 3.92
N VAL A 4 -2.05 -13.87 2.59
CA VAL A 4 -1.44 -14.93 1.76
C VAL A 4 0.05 -14.69 1.45
N SER A 5 0.64 -13.57 1.85
CA SER A 5 2.06 -13.30 1.58
C SER A 5 2.70 -12.33 2.58
N GLU A 6 3.95 -12.61 2.94
CA GLU A 6 4.78 -11.76 3.80
C GLU A 6 5.28 -10.50 3.07
N TYR A 7 5.27 -10.52 1.73
CA TYR A 7 5.66 -9.40 0.88
C TYR A 7 4.98 -9.44 -0.50
N CYS A 8 5.01 -8.31 -1.21
CA CYS A 8 4.52 -8.15 -2.58
C CYS A 8 5.41 -7.19 -3.35
N HIS A 9 5.65 -7.46 -4.64
CA HIS A 9 6.25 -6.49 -5.55
C HIS A 9 5.16 -5.61 -6.16
N VAL A 10 5.19 -4.31 -5.86
CA VAL A 10 4.28 -3.33 -6.42
C VAL A 10 4.98 -2.63 -7.58
N ARG A 11 4.48 -2.88 -8.79
CA ARG A 11 5.04 -2.30 -10.00
C ARG A 11 4.52 -0.88 -10.21
N GLN A 12 5.41 0.10 -10.18
CA GLN A 12 5.05 1.49 -10.48
C GLN A 12 5.23 1.77 -11.97
N SER A 13 4.11 2.06 -12.65
CA SER A 13 4.04 2.23 -14.11
C SER A 13 4.94 3.35 -14.67
N PHE A 14 5.37 4.30 -13.83
CA PHE A 14 6.15 5.47 -14.25
C PHE A 14 7.64 5.41 -13.84
N MET A 15 8.01 4.59 -12.86
CA MET A 15 9.40 4.51 -12.36
C MET A 15 10.16 3.29 -12.89
N LEU A 16 9.53 2.34 -13.59
CA LEU A 16 10.15 1.10 -14.11
C LEU A 16 10.88 0.25 -13.05
N HIS A 17 10.66 0.49 -11.76
CA HIS A 17 11.20 -0.30 -10.67
C HIS A 17 10.05 -0.96 -9.92
N ASP A 18 10.20 -2.26 -9.66
CA ASP A 18 9.33 -3.00 -8.76
C ASP A 18 9.75 -2.65 -7.33
N ILE A 19 8.83 -2.11 -6.54
CA ILE A 19 9.06 -1.84 -5.12
C ILE A 19 8.63 -3.08 -4.35
N GLU A 20 9.56 -3.69 -3.60
CA GLU A 20 9.20 -4.72 -2.64
C GLU A 20 8.57 -4.07 -1.41
N VAL A 21 7.39 -4.54 -1.03
CA VAL A 21 6.64 -4.08 0.13
C VAL A 21 6.37 -5.26 1.03
N ARG A 22 6.68 -5.13 2.32
CA ARG A 22 6.56 -6.18 3.31
C ARG A 22 5.45 -5.89 4.31
N VAL A 23 4.90 -6.95 4.90
CA VAL A 23 4.02 -6.81 6.07
C VAL A 23 4.79 -6.13 7.20
N GLY A 24 4.19 -5.11 7.79
CA GLY A 24 4.79 -4.29 8.85
C GLY A 24 5.48 -3.03 8.34
N ASP A 25 5.69 -2.87 7.03
CA ASP A 25 6.29 -1.65 6.50
C ASP A 25 5.37 -0.45 6.72
N TYR A 26 5.96 0.67 7.14
CA TYR A 26 5.29 1.97 7.11
C TYR A 26 5.41 2.56 5.70
N VAL A 27 4.29 2.70 5.02
CA VAL A 27 4.25 3.14 3.62
C VAL A 27 3.36 4.36 3.45
N GLY A 28 3.75 5.21 2.51
CA GLY A 28 2.95 6.30 1.98
C GLY A 28 2.62 6.06 0.52
N PHE A 29 1.37 6.32 0.11
CA PHE A 29 0.99 6.27 -1.30
C PHE A 29 -0.14 7.24 -1.63
N THR A 30 -0.24 7.59 -2.90
CA THR A 30 -1.38 8.30 -3.46
C THR A 30 -2.40 7.29 -3.98
N TYR A 31 -3.59 7.29 -3.38
CA TYR A 31 -4.74 6.57 -3.92
C TYR A 31 -5.55 7.51 -4.83
N THR A 32 -5.77 7.09 -6.07
CA THR A 32 -6.57 7.85 -7.04
C THR A 32 -7.89 7.14 -7.32
N SER A 33 -8.97 7.84 -7.02
CA SER A 33 -10.32 7.52 -7.50
C SER A 33 -10.67 8.43 -8.71
N PRO A 34 -11.73 8.12 -9.47
CA PRO A 34 -12.17 8.98 -10.58
C PRO A 34 -12.44 10.44 -10.19
N THR A 35 -12.74 10.69 -8.91
CA THR A 35 -13.17 12.00 -8.40
C THR A 35 -12.17 12.67 -7.47
N SER A 36 -11.15 11.95 -6.99
CA SER A 36 -10.20 12.49 -6.02
C SER A 36 -8.89 11.70 -5.98
N SER A 37 -7.81 12.39 -5.65
CA SER A 37 -6.57 11.76 -5.19
C SER A 37 -6.36 12.07 -3.72
N THR A 38 -5.96 11.08 -2.93
CA THR A 38 -5.71 11.22 -1.49
C THR A 38 -4.40 10.53 -1.13
N ARG A 39 -3.60 11.19 -0.31
CA ARG A 39 -2.39 10.59 0.27
C ARG A 39 -2.77 9.78 1.50
N ILE A 40 -2.22 8.58 1.58
CA ILE A 40 -2.49 7.61 2.65
C ILE A 40 -1.14 7.20 3.22
N LEU A 41 -1.08 7.17 4.55
CA LEU A 41 0.08 6.73 5.32
C LEU A 41 -0.39 5.65 6.30
N GLY A 42 0.36 4.57 6.42
CA GLY A 42 0.00 3.49 7.33
C GLY A 42 0.91 2.29 7.26
N TYR A 43 0.65 1.33 8.14
CA TYR A 43 1.38 0.09 8.21
C TYR A 43 0.73 -0.98 7.36
N VAL A 44 1.52 -1.68 6.56
CA VAL A 44 1.04 -2.79 5.74
C VAL A 44 0.66 -3.96 6.65
N HIS A 45 -0.60 -4.37 6.60
CA HIS A 45 -1.11 -5.51 7.34
C HIS A 45 -0.98 -6.82 6.55
N GLY A 46 -1.07 -6.71 5.22
CA GLY A 46 -0.72 -7.78 4.29
C GLY A 46 -1.47 -7.71 2.99
N PHE A 47 -1.49 -8.82 2.25
CA PHE A 47 -1.86 -8.82 0.84
C PHE A 47 -2.83 -9.95 0.51
N ASP A 48 -3.75 -9.65 -0.42
CA ASP A 48 -4.50 -10.65 -1.17
C ASP A 48 -4.10 -10.51 -2.65
N LEU A 49 -3.11 -11.30 -3.05
CA LEU A 49 -2.58 -11.27 -4.42
C LEU A 49 -3.58 -11.80 -5.45
N SER A 50 -4.52 -12.66 -5.03
CA SER A 50 -5.55 -13.20 -5.92
C SER A 50 -6.57 -12.14 -6.34
N ALA A 51 -6.83 -11.18 -5.43
CA ALA A 51 -7.68 -10.02 -5.67
C ALA A 51 -6.89 -8.76 -6.08
N GLY A 52 -5.56 -8.80 -6.05
CA GLY A 52 -4.71 -7.64 -6.31
C GLY A 52 -4.83 -6.55 -5.25
N LEU A 53 -5.06 -6.91 -3.99
CA LEU A 53 -5.30 -5.97 -2.89
C LEU A 53 -4.12 -5.92 -1.90
N MET A 54 -3.81 -4.71 -1.44
CA MET A 54 -2.93 -4.43 -0.31
C MET A 54 -3.75 -3.88 0.86
N PHE A 55 -3.61 -4.49 2.02
CA PHE A 55 -4.29 -4.09 3.25
C PHE A 55 -3.37 -3.23 4.11
N VAL A 56 -3.83 -2.02 4.45
CA VAL A 56 -3.06 -1.05 5.22
C VAL A 56 -3.84 -0.58 6.44
N ILE A 57 -3.19 -0.59 7.60
CA ILE A 57 -3.68 0.00 8.85
C ILE A 57 -3.25 1.47 8.87
N ILE A 58 -4.22 2.37 8.75
CA ILE A 58 -3.96 3.82 8.80
C ILE A 58 -3.85 4.25 10.25
N SER A 59 -2.69 4.78 10.63
CA SER A 59 -2.46 5.35 11.96
C SER A 59 -3.49 6.47 12.21
N GLY A 60 -4.27 6.34 13.29
CA GLY A 60 -5.36 7.26 13.64
C GLY A 60 -6.78 6.81 13.29
N LYS A 61 -6.97 5.75 12.48
CA LYS A 61 -8.33 5.24 12.14
C LYS A 61 -8.64 3.83 12.64
N HIS A 62 -7.67 3.08 13.18
CA HIS A 62 -7.83 1.69 13.67
C HIS A 62 -8.65 0.81 12.71
N ALA A 63 -8.47 1.00 11.41
CA ALA A 63 -9.22 0.30 10.38
C ALA A 63 -8.26 -0.20 9.30
N VAL A 64 -8.51 -1.42 8.83
CA VAL A 64 -7.80 -2.05 7.73
C VAL A 64 -8.52 -1.71 6.44
N TYR A 65 -7.83 -1.08 5.50
CA TYR A 65 -8.37 -0.73 4.19
C TYR A 65 -7.67 -1.54 3.12
N GLY A 66 -8.44 -2.18 2.24
CA GLY A 66 -7.92 -2.86 1.05
C GLY A 66 -7.82 -1.87 -0.11
N TYR A 67 -6.63 -1.75 -0.69
CA TYR A 67 -6.33 -0.92 -1.84
C TYR A 67 -5.94 -1.78 -3.02
N SER A 68 -6.54 -1.50 -4.18
CA SER A 68 -6.19 -2.15 -5.42
C SER A 68 -4.79 -1.73 -5.87
N LEU A 69 -3.91 -2.70 -6.11
CA LEU A 69 -2.49 -2.47 -6.43
C LEU A 69 -2.29 -1.67 -7.72
N ASP A 70 -3.22 -1.76 -8.67
CA ASP A 70 -3.25 -0.96 -9.90
C ASP A 70 -3.62 0.53 -9.68
N GLN A 71 -4.26 0.84 -8.55
CA GLN A 71 -4.67 2.20 -8.17
C GLN A 71 -3.66 2.90 -7.24
N VAL A 72 -2.71 2.15 -6.68
CA VAL A 72 -1.63 2.67 -5.84
C VAL A 72 -0.60 3.36 -6.74
N LYS A 73 -0.46 4.68 -6.57
CA LYS A 73 0.56 5.49 -7.23
C LYS A 73 1.48 6.13 -6.21
N ASP A 74 2.70 6.44 -6.63
CA ASP A 74 3.69 7.13 -5.79
C ASP A 74 3.82 6.45 -4.42
N LEU A 75 3.95 5.12 -4.40
CA LEU A 75 4.32 4.38 -3.21
C LEU A 75 5.76 4.74 -2.82
N TYR A 76 5.96 5.12 -1.57
CA TYR A 76 7.25 5.43 -0.97
C TYR A 76 7.27 4.97 0.49
N PHE A 77 8.47 4.83 1.04
CA PHE A 77 8.69 4.64 2.46
C PHE A 77 8.93 6.02 3.08
N PRO A 78 8.04 6.54 3.92
CA PRO A 78 8.26 7.81 4.61
C PRO A 78 9.53 7.68 5.46
N GLU A 79 10.37 8.71 5.44
CA GLU A 79 11.41 8.83 6.46
C GLU A 79 10.70 8.96 7.81
N GLU A 80 11.07 8.14 8.79
CA GLU A 80 10.64 8.37 10.17
C GLU A 80 11.21 9.73 10.58
N ASP A 81 10.36 10.72 10.81
CA ASP A 81 10.78 11.95 11.49
C ASP A 81 11.30 11.50 12.87
N GLU A 82 12.62 11.55 13.07
CA GLU A 82 13.33 11.21 14.34
C GLU A 82 12.73 11.87 15.58
#